data_AF-A0A328B3G3-F1
#
_entry.id   AF-A0A328B3G3-F1
#
_cell.length_a   1.000
_cell.length_b   1.000
_cell.length_c   1.000
_cell.angle_alpha   90.00
_cell.angle_beta   90.00
_cell.angle_gamma   90.00
#
_symmetry.space_group_name_H-M   'P 1'
#
loop_
_entity.id
_entity.type
_entity.pdbx_description
1 polymer ?
#
loop_
_entity_poly.entity_id
_entity_poly.type
_entity_poly.pdbx_seq_one_letter_code
_entity_poly.pdbx_strand_id
1 'polypeptide(L)' 'MIRAALILALALGASACASGGRDGGYASYDALRAAQQACAAKGMTMRLKTEGNAQSIDGYACERK' A
#
# COMPACT_ATOMS: atom_id res chain seq x y z
N MET A 1 7.44 0.19 -39.09
CA MET A 1 6.45 -0.42 -38.15
C MET A 1 6.97 -0.47 -36.70
N ILE A 2 7.82 0.47 -36.26
CA ILE A 2 8.53 0.40 -34.96
C ILE A 2 8.04 1.47 -33.96
N ARG A 3 7.21 2.44 -34.40
CA ARG A 3 6.81 3.59 -33.58
C ARG A 3 5.64 3.35 -32.61
N ALA A 4 4.86 2.28 -32.82
CA ALA A 4 3.66 2.01 -31.99
C ALA A 4 3.98 1.24 -30.69
N ALA A 5 5.16 0.64 -30.56
CA ALA A 5 5.51 -0.20 -29.42
C ALA A 5 5.94 0.59 -28.17
N LEU A 6 6.28 1.87 -28.31
CA LEU A 6 6.83 2.68 -27.22
C LEU A 6 5.78 3.32 -26.30
N ILE A 7 4.51 3.39 -26.72
CA ILE A 7 3.47 4.11 -25.95
C ILE A 7 2.83 3.21 -24.88
N LEU A 8 2.82 1.87 -25.03
CA LEU A 8 2.22 0.97 -24.03
C LEU A 8 3.10 0.75 -22.79
N ALA A 9 4.39 1.12 -22.81
CA ALA A 9 5.27 0.93 -21.67
C ALA A 9 5.08 1.97 -20.55
N LEU A 10 4.41 3.10 -20.81
CA LEU A 10 4.20 4.14 -19.80
C LEU A 10 2.99 3.88 -18.87
N ALA A 11 2.10 2.94 -19.20
CA ALA A 11 0.90 2.70 -18.40
C ALA A 11 1.12 1.77 -17.17
N LEU A 12 2.25 1.07 -17.09
CA LEU A 12 2.50 0.10 -16.00
C LEU A 12 3.26 0.68 -14.79
N GLY A 13 3.67 1.96 -14.83
CA GLY A 13 4.49 2.56 -13.76
C GLY A 13 3.73 3.09 -12.54
N ALA A 14 2.42 3.32 -12.63
CA ALA A 14 1.66 4.00 -11.56
C ALA A 14 1.13 3.07 -10.45
N SER A 15 1.25 1.75 -10.60
CA SER A 15 0.82 0.79 -9.58
C SER A 15 1.92 0.43 -8.57
N ALA A 16 3.11 1.04 -8.70
CA ALA A 16 4.15 1.00 -7.69
C ALA A 16 4.04 2.23 -6.77
N CYS A 17 2.84 2.49 -6.23
CA CYS A 17 2.82 2.97 -4.85
C CYS A 17 3.41 1.83 -4.03
N ALA A 18 4.73 1.85 -3.89
CA ALA A 18 5.43 1.30 -2.76
C ALA A 18 4.58 1.66 -1.54
N SER A 19 3.85 0.67 -1.05
CA SER A 19 3.10 0.78 0.18
C SER A 19 4.17 0.89 1.26
N GLY A 20 4.56 2.13 1.54
CA GLY A 20 5.30 2.57 2.71
C GLY A 20 6.47 1.67 3.10
N GLY A 21 7.61 1.82 2.43
CA GLY A 21 8.87 1.76 3.17
C GLY A 21 8.91 2.98 4.09
N ARG A 22 8.35 2.86 5.29
CA ARG A 22 8.63 3.77 6.40
C ARG A 22 9.05 2.86 7.53
N ASP A 23 10.35 2.78 7.78
CA ASP A 23 10.98 2.08 8.89
C ASP A 23 10.03 1.88 10.07
N GLY A 24 9.51 0.66 10.25
CA GLY A 24 9.08 0.08 11.53
C GLY A 24 8.48 1.04 12.55
N GLY A 25 7.55 1.90 12.11
CA GLY A 25 6.97 2.94 12.96
C GLY A 25 5.98 2.35 13.96
N TYR A 26 5.87 2.95 15.14
CA TYR A 26 4.82 2.57 16.09
C TYR A 26 3.44 2.82 15.46
N ALA A 27 2.50 1.89 15.69
CA ALA A 27 1.12 1.96 15.22
C ALA A 27 0.33 3.01 16.03
N SER A 28 0.68 4.29 15.89
CA SER A 28 -0.10 5.39 16.44
C SER A 28 -1.43 5.53 15.72
N TYR A 29 -2.41 6.16 16.38
CA TYR A 29 -3.74 6.39 15.82
C TYR A 29 -3.68 7.10 14.47
N ASP A 30 -2.90 8.17 14.35
CA ASP A 30 -2.79 8.95 13.12
C ASP A 30 -2.15 8.14 11.99
N ALA A 31 -1.13 7.32 12.31
CA ALA A 31 -0.45 6.48 11.34
C ALA A 31 -1.39 5.37 10.83
N LEU A 32 -2.12 4.70 11.73
CA LEU A 32 -3.13 3.70 11.37
C LEU A 32 -4.26 4.31 10.56
N ARG A 33 -4.72 5.51 10.91
CA ARG A 33 -5.79 6.20 10.19
C ARG A 33 -5.36 6.58 8.78
N ALA A 34 -4.15 7.12 8.61
CA ALA A 34 -3.60 7.43 7.29
C ALA A 34 -3.43 6.17 6.44
N ALA A 35 -2.92 5.08 7.02
CA ALA A 35 -2.77 3.79 6.34
C ALA A 35 -4.13 3.18 5.95
N GLN A 36 -5.13 3.24 6.83
CA GLN A 36 -6.50 2.80 6.54
C GLN A 36 -7.12 3.59 5.39
N GLN A 37 -7.00 4.93 5.40
CA GLN A 37 -7.51 5.77 4.33
C GLN A 37 -6.81 5.46 3.00
N ALA A 38 -5.51 5.20 3.02
CA ALA A 38 -4.76 4.79 1.84
C ALA A 38 -5.21 3.41 1.31
N CYS A 39 -5.52 2.45 2.17
CA CYS A 39 -6.12 1.17 1.76
C CYS A 39 -7.54 1.38 1.19
N ALA A 40 -8.37 2.18 1.87
CA ALA A 40 -9.76 2.43 1.50
C ALA A 40 -9.89 3.17 0.17
N ALA A 41 -8.99 4.11 -0.13
CA ALA A 41 -8.90 4.78 -1.42
C ALA A 41 -8.67 3.79 -2.59
N LYS A 42 -8.14 2.59 -2.29
CA LYS A 42 -7.94 1.50 -3.25
C LYS A 42 -9.06 0.45 -3.21
N GLY A 43 -10.13 0.69 -2.46
CA GLY A 43 -11.22 -0.28 -2.25
C GLY A 43 -10.83 -1.48 -1.38
N MET A 44 -9.72 -1.39 -0.64
CA MET A 44 -9.21 -2.42 0.25
C MET A 44 -9.46 -2.07 1.72
N THR A 45 -9.35 -3.05 2.61
CA THR A 45 -9.44 -2.87 4.06
C THR A 45 -8.10 -3.18 4.71
N MET A 46 -7.65 -2.32 5.62
CA MET A 46 -6.44 -2.60 6.39
C MET A 46 -6.73 -3.65 7.47
N ARG A 47 -5.89 -4.68 7.56
CA ARG A 47 -5.98 -5.75 8.57
C ARG A 47 -4.61 -6.06 9.18
N LEU A 48 -4.63 -6.55 10.42
CA LEU A 48 -3.41 -7.04 11.07
C LEU A 48 -3.03 -8.38 10.44
N LYS A 49 -1.77 -8.53 10.01
CA LYS A 49 -1.24 -9.80 9.51
C LYS A 49 -1.24 -10.85 10.62
N THR A 50 -1.34 -12.13 10.26
CA THR A 50 -1.28 -13.25 11.21
C THR A 50 -0.04 -13.22 12.11
N GLU A 51 1.11 -12.87 11.55
CA GLU A 51 2.39 -12.71 12.26
C GLU A 51 2.76 -11.24 12.49
N GLY A 52 1.78 -10.33 12.33
CA GLY A 52 1.97 -8.91 12.48
C GLY A 52 1.98 -8.47 13.94
N ASN A 53 2.89 -7.58 14.30
CA ASN A 53 2.85 -6.92 15.60
C ASN A 53 1.84 -5.75 15.57
N ALA A 54 0.78 -5.81 16.38
CA ALA A 54 -0.22 -4.75 16.48
C ALA A 54 0.34 -3.39 16.93
N GLN A 55 1.51 -3.37 17.57
CA GLN A 55 2.20 -2.14 17.97
C GLN A 55 3.05 -1.54 16.86
N SER A 56 3.27 -2.26 15.76
CA SER A 56 4.02 -1.79 14.60
C SER A 56 3.09 -1.56 13.43
N ILE A 57 3.26 -0.46 12.71
CA ILE A 57 2.48 -0.19 11.51
C ILE A 57 2.74 -1.23 10.41
N ASP A 58 3.95 -1.81 10.40
CA ASP A 58 4.33 -2.88 9.48
C ASP A 58 3.64 -4.21 9.83
N GLY A 59 3.01 -4.32 11.00
CA GLY A 59 2.16 -5.45 11.35
C GLY A 59 0.88 -5.51 10.52
N TYR A 60 0.49 -4.41 9.88
CA TYR A 60 -0.75 -4.30 9.13
C TYR A 60 -0.53 -4.41 7.61
N ALA A 61 -1.52 -4.92 6.90
CA ALA A 61 -1.54 -5.02 5.44
C ALA A 61 -2.89 -4.55 4.89
N CYS A 62 -2.90 -4.06 3.65
CA CYS A 62 -4.15 -3.85 2.93
C CYS A 62 -4.60 -5.17 2.29
N GLU A 63 -5.77 -5.66 2.67
CA GLU A 63 -6.39 -6.85 2.11
C GLU A 63 -7.64 -6.45 1.30
N ARG A 64 -7.97 -7.21 0.25
CA ARG A 64 -9.25 -7.01 -0.44
C ARG A 64 -10.37 -7.43 0.51
N LYS A 65 -11.46 -6.65 0.49
CA LYS A 65 -12.65 -6.93 1.29
C LYS A 65 -13.24 -8.29 0.97
#